data_AF-A0A402ARB1-F1
#
_entry.id   AF-A0A402ARB1-F1
#
_cell.length_a   1.000
_cell.length_b   1.000
_cell.length_c   1.000
_cell.angle_alpha   90.00
_cell.angle_beta   90.00
_cell.angle_gamma   90.00
#
_symmetry.space_group_name_H-M   'P 1'
#
loop_
_entity.id
_entity.type
_entity.pdbx_description
1 polymer ?
#
loop_
_entity_poly.entity_id
_entity_poly.type
_entity_poly.pdbx_seq_one_letter_code
_entity_poly.pdbx_strand_id
1 'polypeptide(L)'
;MQKQTNRSSRPTSVSTQPVEERLEGFAWFAYMRANHPVVYDDQMQVWHAFKYDDVYQVINDPETFSSENVPTFSHNVFLRDTIVSQDPPIIADCVI
;
A
#
# COMPACT_ATOMS: atom_id res chain seq x y z
N MET A 1 13.54 -28.37 -39.59
CA MET A 1 12.38 -27.46 -39.48
C MET A 1 11.68 -27.73 -38.15
N GLN A 2 11.93 -26.92 -37.11
CA GLN A 2 11.22 -27.00 -35.83
C GLN A 2 10.68 -25.60 -35.53
N LYS A 3 9.36 -25.43 -35.65
CA LYS A 3 8.66 -24.19 -35.35
C LYS A 3 8.52 -24.08 -33.82
N GLN A 4 9.38 -23.29 -33.20
CA GLN A 4 9.20 -22.89 -31.80
C GLN A 4 8.07 -21.87 -31.73
N THR A 5 7.01 -22.24 -31.02
CA THR A 5 5.80 -21.44 -30.83
C THR A 5 6.05 -20.43 -29.72
N ASN A 6 6.19 -19.16 -30.10
CA ASN A 6 6.25 -18.03 -29.19
C ASN A 6 4.96 -17.95 -28.35
N ARG A 7 5.03 -18.32 -27.06
CA ARG A 7 4.03 -17.88 -26.07
C ARG A 7 4.30 -16.41 -25.77
N SER A 8 3.70 -15.53 -26.56
CA SER A 8 3.62 -14.10 -26.26
C SER A 8 2.73 -13.92 -25.03
N SER A 9 3.35 -13.52 -23.91
CA SER A 9 2.66 -13.07 -22.70
C SER A 9 1.84 -11.83 -23.07
N ARG A 10 0.53 -12.01 -23.23
CA ARG A 10 -0.41 -10.92 -23.50
C ARG A 10 -0.41 -9.98 -22.28
N PRO A 11 -0.17 -8.67 -22.42
CA PRO A 11 -0.33 -7.75 -21.31
C PRO A 11 -1.79 -7.79 -20.87
N THR A 12 -2.01 -8.10 -19.59
CA THR A 12 -3.35 -8.13 -18.98
C THR A 12 -3.96 -6.74 -19.14
N SER A 13 -5.07 -6.65 -19.86
CA SER A 13 -5.84 -5.42 -20.01
C SER A 13 -6.27 -4.94 -18.62
N VAL A 14 -5.85 -3.73 -18.23
CA VAL A 14 -6.33 -3.06 -17.02
C VAL A 14 -7.86 -2.95 -17.12
N SER A 15 -8.57 -3.72 -16.30
CA SER A 15 -10.03 -3.66 -16.21
C SER A 15 -10.40 -2.46 -15.34
N THR A 16 -10.91 -1.40 -15.95
CA THR A 16 -11.46 -0.26 -15.21
C THR A 16 -12.82 -0.67 -14.64
N GLN A 17 -12.95 -0.69 -13.32
CA GLN A 17 -14.22 -0.93 -12.63
C GLN A 17 -15.28 0.08 -13.11
N PRO A 18 -16.57 -0.31 -13.21
CA PRO A 18 -17.67 0.60 -13.49
C PRO A 18 -17.69 1.81 -12.55
N VAL A 19 -18.30 2.92 -12.98
CA VAL A 19 -18.34 4.16 -12.18
C VAL A 19 -19.12 3.94 -10.88
N GLU A 20 -20.21 3.20 -10.97
CA GLU A 20 -21.16 2.92 -9.88
C GLU A 20 -20.47 2.19 -8.73
N GLU A 21 -19.70 1.14 -9.03
CA GLU A 21 -18.93 0.37 -8.05
C GLU A 21 -17.89 1.23 -7.31
N ARG A 22 -17.25 2.18 -8.01
CA ARG A 22 -16.33 3.14 -7.38
C ARG A 22 -17.04 4.09 -6.43
N LEU A 23 -18.25 4.54 -6.78
CA LEU A 23 -19.06 5.42 -5.94
C LEU A 23 -19.52 4.71 -4.66
N GLU A 24 -19.88 3.43 -4.76
CA GLU A 24 -20.18 2.58 -3.59
C GLU A 24 -18.98 2.49 -2.65
N GLY A 25 -17.77 2.32 -3.19
CA GLY A 25 -16.54 2.34 -2.41
C GLY A 25 -16.34 3.65 -1.63
N PHE A 26 -16.58 4.80 -2.26
CA PHE A 26 -16.49 6.10 -1.56
C PHE A 26 -17.56 6.27 -0.47
N ALA A 27 -18.77 5.78 -0.71
CA ALA A 27 -19.83 5.77 0.31
C ALA A 27 -19.45 4.91 1.52
N TRP A 28 -18.84 3.75 1.28
CA TRP A 28 -18.32 2.88 2.34
C TRP A 28 -17.22 3.57 3.16
N PHE A 29 -16.25 4.23 2.51
CA PHE A 29 -15.23 5.01 3.22
C PHE A 29 -15.83 6.14 4.06
N ALA A 30 -16.91 6.78 3.59
CA ALA A 30 -17.62 7.79 4.37
C ALA A 30 -18.28 7.20 5.62
N TYR A 31 -18.90 6.02 5.49
CA TYR A 31 -19.45 5.28 6.62
C TYR A 31 -18.37 4.91 7.65
N MET A 32 -17.22 4.39 7.21
CA MET A 32 -16.12 4.00 8.10
C MET A 32 -15.55 5.20 8.85
N ARG A 33 -15.34 6.35 8.19
CA ARG A 33 -14.90 7.59 8.85
C ARG A 33 -15.83 8.04 9.98
N ALA A 34 -17.13 7.84 9.82
CA ALA A 34 -18.14 8.26 10.79
C ALA A 34 -18.28 7.29 11.97
N ASN A 35 -18.21 5.97 11.71
CA ASN A 35 -18.58 4.95 12.69
C ASN A 35 -17.39 4.16 13.25
N HIS A 36 -16.38 3.88 12.42
CA HIS A 36 -15.24 3.03 12.76
C HIS A 36 -13.95 3.63 12.17
N PRO A 37 -13.53 4.81 12.64
CA PRO A 37 -12.43 5.56 12.01
C PRO A 37 -11.08 4.85 12.12
N VAL A 38 -10.90 3.99 13.12
CA VAL A 38 -9.77 3.07 13.27
C VAL A 38 -10.32 1.70 13.62
N VAL A 39 -10.00 0.68 12.83
CA VAL A 39 -10.48 -0.70 13.03
C VAL A 39 -9.38 -1.70 12.75
N TYR A 40 -9.28 -2.73 13.59
CA TYR A 40 -8.38 -3.86 13.35
C TYR A 40 -9.05 -4.86 12.42
N ASP A 41 -8.31 -5.34 11.43
CA ASP A 41 -8.72 -6.40 10.53
C ASP A 41 -8.02 -7.69 10.93
N ASP A 42 -8.76 -8.63 11.51
CA ASP A 42 -8.23 -9.92 11.95
C ASP A 42 -7.77 -10.82 10.79
N GLN A 43 -8.28 -10.63 9.57
CA GLN A 43 -7.85 -11.45 8.44
C GLN A 43 -6.50 -10.99 7.92
N MET A 44 -6.33 -9.68 7.81
CA MET A 44 -5.10 -9.07 7.30
C MET A 44 -4.06 -8.82 8.40
N GLN A 45 -4.47 -8.88 9.67
CA GLN A 45 -3.66 -8.52 10.84
C GLN A 45 -3.09 -7.09 10.75
N VAL A 46 -3.92 -6.15 10.29
CA VAL A 46 -3.56 -4.73 10.12
C VAL A 46 -4.60 -3.81 10.73
N TRP A 47 -4.19 -2.59 11.05
CA TRP A 47 -5.09 -1.50 11.43
C TRP A 47 -5.44 -0.66 10.21
N HIS A 48 -6.73 -0.46 9.96
CA HIS A 48 -7.22 0.49 8.97
C HIS A 48 -7.52 1.82 9.65
N ALA A 49 -6.96 2.92 9.13
CA ALA A 49 -7.26 4.29 9.54
C ALA A 49 -7.96 5.05 8.41
N PHE A 50 -9.09 5.68 8.70
CA PHE A 50 -9.95 6.29 7.67
C PHE A 50 -10.01 7.81 7.72
N LYS A 51 -9.71 8.43 8.87
CA LYS A 51 -9.71 9.89 8.99
C LYS A 51 -8.40 10.47 8.48
N TYR A 52 -8.48 11.68 7.95
CA TYR A 52 -7.32 12.40 7.46
C TYR A 52 -6.29 12.64 8.55
N ASP A 53 -6.73 13.10 9.73
CA ASP A 53 -5.82 13.44 10.83
C ASP A 53 -5.04 12.22 11.33
N ASP A 54 -5.70 11.06 11.42
CA ASP A 54 -5.07 9.79 11.82
C ASP A 54 -3.99 9.37 10.81
N VAL A 55 -4.32 9.43 9.50
CA VAL A 55 -3.36 9.11 8.43
C VAL A 55 -2.22 10.12 8.38
N TYR A 56 -2.53 11.40 8.57
CA TYR A 56 -1.53 12.48 8.61
C TYR A 56 -0.56 12.28 9.76
N GLN A 57 -1.04 11.92 10.95
CA GLN A 57 -0.18 11.62 12.09
C GLN A 57 0.75 10.44 11.80
N VAL A 58 0.21 9.33 11.31
CA VAL A 58 0.98 8.11 11.00
C VAL A 58 2.12 8.40 10.01
N ILE A 59 1.82 9.13 8.93
CA ILE A 59 2.82 9.44 7.89
C ILE A 59 3.93 10.38 8.41
N ASN A 60 3.65 11.22 9.40
CA ASN A 60 4.61 12.20 9.93
C ASN A 60 5.33 11.73 11.19
N ASP A 61 5.05 10.53 11.70
CA ASP A 61 5.69 9.95 12.88
C ASP A 61 6.36 8.60 12.55
N PRO A 62 7.46 8.61 11.79
CA PRO A 62 8.18 7.40 11.40
C PRO A 62 8.90 6.72 12.59
N GLU A 63 9.09 7.43 13.71
CA GLU A 63 9.67 6.83 14.93
C GLU A 63 8.70 5.85 15.59
N THR A 64 7.40 6.16 15.55
CA THR A 64 6.34 5.26 16.04
C THR A 64 5.84 4.31 14.95
N PHE A 65 5.75 4.77 13.70
CA PHE A 65 5.20 4.02 12.56
C PHE A 65 6.26 3.77 11.48
N SER A 66 7.02 2.69 11.69
CA SER A 66 8.07 2.26 10.78
C SER A 66 7.54 1.85 9.39
N SER A 67 8.24 2.27 8.35
CA SER A 67 8.04 1.84 6.96
C SER A 67 8.79 0.54 6.64
N GLU A 68 9.64 0.08 7.55
CA GLU A 68 10.34 -1.20 7.45
C GLU A 68 9.45 -2.36 7.89
N ASN A 69 9.75 -3.58 7.42
CA ASN A 69 9.05 -4.80 7.82
C ASN A 69 7.50 -4.83 7.66
N VAL A 70 6.91 -3.87 6.95
CA VAL A 70 5.50 -3.89 6.54
C VAL A 70 5.17 -5.16 5.73
N PRO A 71 4.31 -6.06 6.25
CA PRO A 71 3.92 -7.28 5.56
C PRO A 71 3.38 -6.99 4.17
N THR A 72 3.73 -7.82 3.19
CA THR A 72 3.33 -7.67 1.77
C THR A 72 3.97 -6.50 1.03
N PHE A 73 4.25 -5.36 1.68
CA PHE A 73 4.85 -4.17 1.06
C PHE A 73 6.39 -4.22 1.06
N SER A 74 7.02 -4.18 2.23
CA SER A 74 8.50 -4.19 2.35
C SER A 74 9.09 -5.58 2.10
N HIS A 75 8.27 -6.63 2.06
CA HIS A 75 8.65 -7.95 1.57
C HIS A 75 8.54 -8.11 0.05
N ASN A 76 8.11 -7.09 -0.70
CA ASN A 76 8.11 -7.17 -2.15
C ASN A 76 9.53 -6.98 -2.71
N VAL A 77 10.07 -7.96 -3.44
CA VAL A 77 11.44 -7.92 -4.02
C VAL A 77 11.69 -6.64 -4.84
N PHE A 78 10.66 -6.04 -5.44
CA PHE A 78 10.79 -4.80 -6.18
C PHE A 78 10.88 -3.53 -5.30
N LEU A 79 10.41 -3.57 -4.05
CA LEU A 79 10.31 -2.41 -3.17
C LEU A 79 11.30 -2.43 -1.98
N ARG A 80 11.84 -3.61 -1.61
CA ARG A 80 12.66 -3.78 -0.40
C ARG A 80 13.84 -2.82 -0.33
N ASP A 81 14.51 -2.61 -1.45
CA ASP A 81 15.74 -1.82 -1.53
C ASP A 81 15.46 -0.35 -1.94
N THR A 82 14.19 0.06 -1.94
CA THR A 82 13.79 1.41 -2.32
C THR A 82 13.59 2.29 -1.08
N ILE A 83 13.76 3.60 -1.26
CA ILE A 83 13.57 4.62 -0.21
C ILE A 83 12.18 4.58 0.44
N VAL A 84 11.17 4.05 -0.24
CA VAL A 84 9.78 3.99 0.26
C VAL A 84 9.60 2.93 1.35
N SER A 85 10.53 1.98 1.49
CA SER A 85 10.48 0.89 2.48
C SER A 85 11.48 1.07 3.63
N GLN A 86 12.04 2.27 3.80
CA GLN A 86 13.13 2.55 4.74
C GLN A 86 12.79 3.74 5.63
N ASP A 87 13.18 3.68 6.90
CA ASP A 87 12.97 4.77 7.85
C ASP A 87 14.17 5.74 7.90
N PRO A 88 13.95 7.01 8.28
CA PRO A 88 15.05 7.95 8.47
C PRO A 88 15.96 7.59 9.67
N PRO A 89 17.25 7.99 9.64
CA PRO A 89 17.98 8.41 8.47
C PRO A 89 18.73 7.22 7.86
N ILE A 90 18.29 6.85 6.67
CA ILE A 90 18.96 5.89 5.78
C ILE A 90 20.43 6.29 5.54
N ILE A 91 20.71 7.60 5.59
CA ILE A 91 22.02 8.24 5.49
C ILE A 91 22.04 9.55 6.32
N ALA A 92 22.20 9.50 7.65
CA ALA A 92 22.67 10.69 8.40
C ALA A 92 24.20 10.68 8.57
N ASP A 93 24.85 9.54 8.35
CA ASP A 93 26.27 9.33 8.65
C ASP A 93 27.17 9.17 7.41
N CYS A 94 26.65 9.15 6.18
CA CYS A 94 27.51 9.19 4.99
C CYS A 94 27.79 10.65 4.60
N VAL A 95 28.80 11.21 5.26
CA VAL A 95 29.48 12.44 4.83
C VAL A 95 30.12 12.17 3.47
N ILE A 96 29.76 12.95 2.45
CA ILE A 96 30.48 13.07 1.17
C ILE A 96 31.59 14.11 1.34
#